data_AF-C1LKW0-F1
#
_entry.id   AF-C1LKW0-F1
#
_cell.length_a   1.000
_cell.length_b   1.000
_cell.length_c   1.000
_cell.angle_alpha   90.00
_cell.angle_beta   90.00
_cell.angle_gamma   90.00
#
_symmetry.space_group_name_H-M   'P 1'
#
loop_
_entity.id
_entity.type
_entity.pdbx_description
1 polymer ?
#
loop_
_entity_poly.entity_id
_entity_poly.type
_entity_poly.pdbx_seq_one_letter_code
_entity_poly.pdbx_strand_id
1 'polypeptide(L)'
;MSSSSSSSFLYMIALLLVLIHSSIQSGFPNDVFTSLSKQISEVQDHMEHYVKRLVNSYSQLERTTNILKNGYPEEKETIEPYVSCLKRNRSETFPKYFFRGMDKLEQEIRKHYQNYSEKALEKLKQCTASLKQYFIKLQSEGERMTCDLPNSISAGNRNSLYSQIQIQRHDISIINILAMTFKTLTDVREFVNLAIK
;
A
#
# COMPACT_ATOMS: atom_id res chain seq x y z
N MET A 1 -25.34 -12.17 -4.74
CA MET A 1 -25.05 -11.43 -3.49
C MET A 1 -23.64 -10.86 -3.56
N SER A 2 -23.58 -9.53 -3.64
CA SER A 2 -22.50 -8.64 -3.16
C SER A 2 -21.05 -8.86 -3.63
N SER A 3 -20.75 -8.42 -4.86
CA SER A 3 -19.38 -8.11 -5.30
C SER A 3 -18.96 -6.72 -4.79
N SER A 4 -18.36 -6.62 -3.59
CA SER A 4 -18.01 -5.32 -3.00
C SER A 4 -16.64 -5.25 -2.31
N SER A 5 -15.63 -5.97 -2.81
CA SER A 5 -14.24 -5.77 -2.32
C SER A 5 -13.22 -5.38 -3.39
N SER A 6 -13.63 -5.30 -4.66
CA SER A 6 -12.75 -4.83 -5.75
C SER A 6 -12.71 -3.29 -5.86
N SER A 7 -13.71 -2.57 -5.35
CA SER A 7 -13.81 -1.12 -5.56
C SER A 7 -12.86 -0.33 -4.66
N SER A 8 -12.61 -0.77 -3.42
CA SER A 8 -11.75 -0.07 -2.46
C SER A 8 -10.27 -0.07 -2.87
N PHE A 9 -9.78 -1.15 -3.47
CA PHE A 9 -8.41 -1.26 -3.96
C PHE A 9 -8.14 -0.40 -5.20
N LEU A 10 -9.09 -0.39 -6.14
CA LEU A 10 -9.00 0.47 -7.33
C LEU A 10 -9.15 1.95 -6.98
N TYR A 11 -9.92 2.29 -5.95
CA TYR A 11 -10.06 3.67 -5.48
C TYR A 11 -8.75 4.22 -4.90
N MET A 12 -8.00 3.40 -4.14
CA MET A 12 -6.67 3.78 -3.65
C MET A 12 -5.68 3.95 -4.80
N ILE A 13 -5.72 3.10 -5.83
CA ILE A 13 -4.87 3.21 -7.03
C ILE A 13 -5.22 4.45 -7.88
N ALA A 14 -6.50 4.78 -8.03
CA ALA A 14 -6.94 5.97 -8.76
C ALA A 14 -6.54 7.28 -8.06
N LEU A 15 -6.60 7.33 -6.73
CA LEU A 15 -6.09 8.46 -5.93
C LEU A 15 -4.58 8.66 -6.10
N LEU A 16 -3.80 7.59 -6.29
CA LEU A 16 -2.35 7.66 -6.50
C LEU A 16 -1.97 8.31 -7.84
N LEU A 17 -2.72 8.05 -8.92
CA LEU A 17 -2.42 8.61 -10.24
C LEU A 17 -2.69 10.12 -10.34
N VAL A 18 -3.71 10.61 -9.62
CA VAL A 18 -4.06 12.05 -9.60
C VAL A 18 -3.01 12.88 -8.86
N LEU A 19 -2.30 12.31 -7.88
CA LEU A 19 -1.31 13.01 -7.07
C LEU A 19 0.05 13.21 -7.77
N ILE A 20 0.38 12.41 -8.79
CA ILE A 20 1.68 12.44 -9.50
C ILE A 20 1.83 13.69 -10.41
N HIS A 21 0.74 14.37 -10.78
CA HIS A 21 0.78 15.45 -11.79
C HIS A 21 0.89 16.88 -11.26
N SER A 22 1.07 17.09 -9.96
CA SER A 22 1.11 18.45 -9.40
C SER A 22 2.43 18.78 -8.72
N SER A 23 3.35 19.42 -9.45
CA SER A 23 4.51 20.10 -8.86
C SER A 23 5.17 21.08 -9.84
N ILE A 24 4.83 22.37 -9.74
CA ILE A 24 5.57 23.49 -10.36
C ILE A 24 6.35 24.27 -9.28
N GLN A 25 7.52 24.77 -9.69
CA GLN A 25 8.53 25.54 -8.96
C GLN A 25 8.04 26.84 -8.29
N SER A 26 8.63 27.18 -7.13
CA SER A 26 8.98 28.56 -6.78
C SER A 26 10.01 28.59 -5.64
N GLY A 27 10.81 29.66 -5.59
CA GLY A 27 12.09 29.76 -4.88
C GLY A 27 12.01 29.98 -3.37
N PHE A 28 12.98 29.38 -2.68
CA PHE A 28 13.20 29.32 -1.23
C PHE A 28 14.71 29.38 -0.96
N PRO A 29 15.18 29.41 0.30
CA PRO A 29 16.55 29.03 0.61
C PRO A 29 16.78 27.67 -0.07
N ASN A 30 17.76 27.64 -0.98
CA ASN A 30 17.86 26.59 -1.97
C ASN A 30 17.95 25.20 -1.33
N ASP A 31 18.33 25.08 -0.06
CA ASP A 31 18.55 23.85 0.68
C ASP A 31 17.25 23.13 1.14
N VAL A 32 16.31 23.80 1.80
CA VAL A 32 15.09 23.15 2.35
C VAL A 32 14.16 22.70 1.23
N PHE A 33 13.94 23.55 0.23
CA PHE A 33 13.09 23.21 -0.91
C PHE A 33 13.73 22.16 -1.82
N THR A 34 15.05 22.23 -2.05
CA THR A 34 15.76 21.17 -2.79
C THR A 34 15.75 19.86 -2.01
N SER A 35 15.90 19.88 -0.69
CA SER A 35 15.82 18.69 0.14
C SER A 35 14.42 18.05 0.11
N LEU A 36 13.35 18.86 0.25
CA LEU A 36 11.97 18.37 0.11
C LEU A 36 11.71 17.81 -1.29
N SER A 37 12.12 18.54 -2.34
CA SER A 37 11.91 18.10 -3.72
C SER A 37 12.66 16.79 -4.00
N LYS A 38 13.90 16.67 -3.51
CA LYS A 38 14.69 15.44 -3.62
C LYS A 38 14.00 14.27 -2.91
N GLN A 39 13.54 14.45 -1.67
CA GLN A 39 12.83 13.39 -0.95
C GLN A 39 11.52 12.99 -1.62
N ILE A 40 10.76 13.95 -2.15
CA ILE A 40 9.54 13.68 -2.93
C ILE A 40 9.88 12.83 -4.16
N SER A 41 10.92 13.19 -4.91
CA SER A 41 11.37 12.41 -6.07
C SER A 41 11.82 11.00 -5.67
N GLU A 42 12.62 10.85 -4.61
CA GLU A 42 13.06 9.54 -4.11
C GLU A 42 11.88 8.65 -3.70
N VAL A 43 10.87 9.24 -3.03
CA VAL A 43 9.64 8.52 -2.66
C VAL A 43 8.87 8.09 -3.90
N GLN A 44 8.78 8.95 -4.93
CA GLN A 44 8.14 8.62 -6.19
C GLN A 44 8.86 7.47 -6.92
N ASP A 45 10.18 7.53 -7.03
CA ASP A 45 11.00 6.48 -7.65
C ASP A 45 10.82 5.13 -6.92
N HIS A 46 10.80 5.16 -5.59
CA HIS A 46 10.50 3.97 -4.79
C HIS A 46 9.08 3.44 -5.03
N MET A 47 8.07 4.31 -5.10
CA MET A 47 6.71 3.88 -5.42
C MET A 47 6.65 3.19 -6.79
N GLU A 48 7.27 3.77 -7.82
CA GLU A 48 7.32 3.17 -9.15
C GLU A 48 7.98 1.79 -9.14
N HIS A 49 9.07 1.62 -8.38
CA HIS A 49 9.73 0.33 -8.22
C HIS A 49 8.78 -0.73 -7.63
N TYR A 50 8.11 -0.41 -6.52
CA TYR A 50 7.18 -1.35 -5.88
C TYR A 50 5.92 -1.60 -6.70
N VAL A 51 5.41 -0.61 -7.43
CA VAL A 51 4.28 -0.81 -8.36
C VAL A 51 4.67 -1.77 -9.48
N LYS A 52 5.85 -1.62 -10.08
CA LYS A 52 6.34 -2.56 -11.11
C LYS A 52 6.47 -3.98 -10.56
N ARG A 53 7.03 -4.14 -9.35
CA ARG A 53 7.11 -5.44 -8.66
C ARG A 53 5.74 -6.04 -8.37
N LEU A 54 4.80 -5.23 -7.90
CA LEU A 54 3.44 -5.66 -7.63
C LEU A 54 2.74 -6.16 -8.91
N VAL A 55 2.82 -5.42 -10.01
CA VAL A 55 2.28 -5.83 -11.32
C VAL A 55 2.89 -7.17 -11.76
N ASN A 56 4.21 -7.31 -11.69
CA ASN A 56 4.89 -8.56 -12.03
C ASN A 56 4.41 -9.72 -11.15
N SER A 57 4.25 -9.51 -9.84
CA SER A 57 3.78 -10.54 -8.92
C SER A 57 2.34 -10.98 -9.20
N TYR A 58 1.47 -10.08 -9.71
CA TYR A 58 0.13 -10.48 -10.17
C TYR A 58 0.21 -11.41 -11.37
N SER A 59 1.02 -11.07 -12.38
CA SER A 59 1.23 -11.93 -13.55
C SER A 59 1.83 -13.29 -13.18
N GLN A 60 2.77 -13.33 -12.22
CA GLN A 60 3.34 -14.60 -11.73
C GLN A 60 2.32 -15.45 -10.99
N LEU A 61 1.47 -14.84 -10.16
CA LEU A 61 0.40 -15.56 -9.47
C LEU A 61 -0.63 -16.12 -10.46
N GLU A 62 -1.02 -15.37 -11.47
CA GLU A 62 -1.90 -15.85 -12.54
C GLU A 62 -1.29 -17.02 -13.29
N ARG A 63 -0.02 -16.90 -13.72
CA ARG A 63 0.71 -17.99 -14.38
C ARG A 63 0.77 -19.24 -13.51
N THR A 64 1.12 -19.09 -12.23
CA THR A 64 1.19 -20.20 -11.27
C THR A 64 -0.19 -20.86 -11.10
N THR A 65 -1.25 -20.06 -11.00
CA THR A 65 -2.63 -20.56 -10.88
C THR A 65 -3.04 -21.37 -12.12
N ASN A 66 -2.70 -20.89 -13.33
CA ASN A 66 -2.98 -21.60 -14.57
C ASN A 66 -2.19 -22.91 -14.71
N ILE A 67 -0.91 -22.93 -14.30
CA ILE A 67 -0.11 -24.16 -14.26
C ILE A 67 -0.78 -25.19 -13.35
N LEU A 68 -1.27 -24.78 -12.18
CA LEU A 68 -1.95 -25.68 -11.24
C LEU A 68 -3.26 -26.21 -11.81
N LYS A 69 -4.09 -25.36 -12.41
CA LYS A 69 -5.35 -25.78 -13.03
C LYS A 69 -5.13 -26.80 -14.14
N ASN A 70 -4.03 -26.69 -14.88
CA ASN A 70 -3.69 -27.64 -15.94
C ASN A 70 -3.06 -28.93 -15.40
N GLY A 71 -2.29 -28.85 -14.31
CA GLY A 71 -1.69 -30.03 -13.66
C GLY A 71 -2.70 -30.86 -12.85
N TYR A 72 -3.80 -30.25 -12.41
CA TYR A 72 -4.84 -30.88 -11.59
C TYR A 72 -6.24 -30.56 -12.15
N PRO A 73 -6.60 -31.09 -13.34
CA PRO A 73 -7.85 -30.73 -14.01
C PRO A 73 -9.11 -31.09 -13.20
N GLU A 74 -9.06 -32.16 -12.42
CA GLU A 74 -10.16 -32.61 -11.53
C GLU A 74 -10.42 -31.64 -10.36
N GLU A 75 -9.44 -30.80 -10.01
CA GLU A 75 -9.54 -29.81 -8.92
C GLU A 75 -9.63 -28.37 -9.43
N LYS A 76 -9.87 -28.18 -10.73
CA LYS A 76 -9.94 -26.84 -11.33
C LYS A 76 -10.98 -25.94 -10.64
N GLU A 77 -12.11 -26.52 -10.23
CA GLU A 77 -13.20 -25.82 -9.56
C GLU A 77 -12.89 -25.45 -8.10
N THR A 78 -11.91 -26.08 -7.45
CA THR A 78 -11.50 -25.77 -6.07
C THR A 78 -10.25 -24.89 -6.01
N ILE A 79 -9.37 -24.95 -7.02
CA ILE A 79 -8.15 -24.12 -7.09
C ILE A 79 -8.49 -22.62 -7.18
N GLU A 80 -9.46 -22.23 -8.01
CA GLU A 80 -9.82 -20.82 -8.20
C GLU A 80 -10.41 -20.19 -6.92
N PRO A 81 -11.38 -20.81 -6.23
CA PRO A 81 -11.83 -20.36 -4.91
C PRO A 81 -10.72 -20.31 -3.88
N TYR A 82 -9.82 -21.31 -3.85
CA TYR A 82 -8.70 -21.33 -2.91
C TYR A 82 -7.76 -20.14 -3.10
N VAL A 83 -7.33 -19.87 -4.35
CA VAL A 83 -6.47 -18.70 -4.66
C VAL A 83 -7.19 -17.39 -4.37
N SER A 84 -8.48 -17.29 -4.71
CA SER A 84 -9.32 -16.12 -4.40
C SER A 84 -9.42 -15.88 -2.89
N CYS A 85 -9.60 -16.94 -2.10
CA CYS A 85 -9.59 -16.87 -0.65
C CYS A 85 -8.23 -16.40 -0.12
N LEU A 86 -7.11 -16.98 -0.60
CA LEU A 86 -5.78 -16.56 -0.19
C LEU A 86 -5.51 -15.08 -0.48
N LYS A 87 -6.00 -14.54 -1.61
CA LYS A 87 -5.90 -13.10 -1.92
C LYS A 87 -6.68 -12.24 -0.92
N ARG A 88 -7.87 -12.70 -0.52
CA ARG A 88 -8.77 -11.99 0.41
C ARG A 88 -8.36 -12.12 1.87
N ASN A 89 -7.71 -13.21 2.22
CA ASN A 89 -7.27 -13.47 3.58
C ASN A 89 -6.39 -12.30 4.04
N ARG A 90 -6.85 -11.59 5.07
CA ARG A 90 -6.24 -10.33 5.47
C ARG A 90 -4.95 -10.62 6.23
N SER A 91 -3.91 -9.84 5.98
CA SER A 91 -2.72 -9.88 6.83
C SER A 91 -3.00 -9.16 8.14
N GLU A 92 -3.09 -9.90 9.24
CA GLU A 92 -3.23 -9.32 10.60
C GLU A 92 -2.07 -8.37 10.94
N THR A 93 -0.91 -8.55 10.29
CA THR A 93 0.29 -7.75 10.59
C THR A 93 0.36 -6.44 9.82
N PHE A 94 -0.41 -6.27 8.72
CA PHE A 94 -0.34 -5.07 7.89
C PHE A 94 -0.63 -3.77 8.67
N PRO A 95 -1.75 -3.65 9.42
CA PRO A 95 -2.04 -2.43 10.17
C PRO A 95 -0.91 -2.04 11.13
N LYS A 96 -0.31 -3.03 11.80
CA LYS A 96 0.81 -2.80 12.73
C LYS A 96 2.03 -2.20 12.02
N TYR A 97 2.42 -2.75 10.87
CA TYR A 97 3.54 -2.23 10.09
C TYR A 97 3.25 -0.85 9.51
N PHE A 98 2.05 -0.64 8.98
CA PHE A 98 1.62 0.64 8.42
C PHE A 98 1.68 1.76 9.47
N PHE A 99 1.07 1.56 10.64
CA PHE A 99 1.06 2.59 11.69
C PHE A 99 2.43 2.87 12.28
N ARG A 100 3.29 1.85 12.41
CA ARG A 100 4.70 2.07 12.77
C ARG A 100 5.42 2.94 11.74
N GLY A 101 5.09 2.80 10.46
CA GLY A 101 5.58 3.67 9.39
C GLY A 101 5.12 5.12 9.57
N MET A 102 3.84 5.33 9.92
CA MET A 102 3.29 6.67 10.16
C MET A 102 3.93 7.34 11.38
N ASP A 103 4.17 6.60 12.46
CA ASP A 103 4.84 7.12 13.65
C ASP A 103 6.28 7.59 13.34
N LYS A 104 7.00 6.83 12.50
CA LYS A 104 8.35 7.22 12.02
C LYS A 104 8.30 8.45 11.14
N LEU A 105 7.35 8.51 10.20
CA LEU A 105 7.16 9.66 9.33
C LEU A 105 6.89 10.93 10.15
N GLU A 106 6.01 10.86 11.16
CA GLU A 106 5.77 11.99 12.06
C GLU A 106 7.08 12.47 12.73
N GLN A 107 7.91 11.55 13.22
CA GLN A 107 9.18 11.88 13.85
C GLN A 107 10.16 12.55 12.87
N GLU A 108 10.29 12.02 11.66
CA GLU A 108 11.15 12.57 10.62
C GLU A 108 10.70 13.99 10.23
N ILE A 109 9.41 14.18 10.00
CA ILE A 109 8.86 15.48 9.62
C ILE A 109 9.05 16.50 10.75
N ARG A 110 8.81 16.13 12.01
CA ARG A 110 9.06 17.01 13.17
C ARG A 110 10.52 17.44 13.28
N LYS A 111 11.44 16.50 13.05
CA LYS A 111 12.88 16.75 13.16
C LYS A 111 13.40 17.68 12.06
N HIS A 112 12.92 17.51 10.83
CA HIS A 112 13.49 18.20 9.67
C HIS A 112 12.74 19.47 9.26
N TYR A 113 11.47 19.65 9.67
CA TYR A 113 10.60 20.72 9.20
C TYR A 113 9.82 21.41 10.31
N GLN A 114 10.40 21.54 11.52
CA GLN A 114 9.71 21.97 12.74
C GLN A 114 8.87 23.25 12.59
N ASN A 115 9.35 24.24 11.83
CA ASN A 115 8.67 25.53 11.64
C ASN A 115 7.58 25.54 10.55
N TYR A 116 7.48 24.48 9.74
CA TYR A 116 6.61 24.45 8.55
C TYR A 116 5.69 23.21 8.49
N SER A 117 5.79 22.33 9.48
CA SER A 117 5.16 21.01 9.44
C SER A 117 3.89 20.88 10.25
N GLU A 118 3.54 21.84 11.11
CA GLU A 118 2.44 21.69 12.08
C GLU A 118 1.11 21.31 11.41
N LYS A 119 0.71 22.04 10.37
CA LYS A 119 -0.52 21.75 9.61
C LYS A 119 -0.46 20.43 8.85
N ALA A 120 0.71 20.06 8.29
CA ALA A 120 0.89 18.79 7.61
C ALA A 120 0.81 17.61 8.59
N LEU A 121 1.39 17.77 9.78
CA LEU A 121 1.34 16.79 10.86
C LEU A 121 -0.07 16.65 11.45
N GLU A 122 -0.83 17.74 11.54
CA GLU A 122 -2.23 17.68 11.95
C GLU A 122 -3.06 16.84 10.97
N LYS A 123 -2.92 17.09 9.66
CA LYS A 123 -3.56 16.29 8.61
C LYS A 123 -3.14 14.81 8.68
N LEU A 124 -1.84 14.54 8.85
CA LEU A 124 -1.31 13.19 8.99
C LEU A 124 -1.93 12.46 10.20
N LYS A 125 -2.03 13.14 11.36
CA LYS A 125 -2.63 12.58 12.58
C LYS A 125 -4.11 12.28 12.40
N GLN A 126 -4.87 13.21 11.82
CA GLN A 126 -6.30 13.01 11.54
C GLN A 126 -6.52 11.82 10.60
N CYS A 127 -5.75 11.75 9.50
CA CYS A 127 -5.80 10.63 8.58
C CYS A 127 -5.44 9.30 9.28
N THR A 128 -4.36 9.29 10.06
CA THR A 128 -3.91 8.11 10.81
C THR A 128 -4.97 7.63 11.80
N ALA A 129 -5.63 8.54 12.52
CA ALA A 129 -6.69 8.22 13.46
C ALA A 129 -7.91 7.60 12.75
N SER A 130 -8.36 8.20 11.64
CA SER A 130 -9.45 7.68 10.82
C SER A 130 -9.13 6.29 10.26
N LEU A 131 -7.91 6.07 9.79
CA LEU A 131 -7.45 4.76 9.32
C LEU A 131 -7.40 3.73 10.46
N LYS A 132 -6.95 4.11 11.66
CA LYS A 132 -6.96 3.21 12.84
C LYS A 132 -8.38 2.74 13.13
N GLN A 133 -9.34 3.65 13.16
CA GLN A 133 -10.75 3.31 13.37
C GLN A 133 -11.29 2.41 12.26
N TYR A 134 -10.96 2.70 11.01
CA TYR A 134 -11.35 1.86 9.87
C TYR A 134 -10.80 0.43 10.00
N PHE A 135 -9.53 0.25 10.37
CA PHE A 135 -8.95 -1.09 10.56
C PHE A 135 -9.53 -1.82 11.76
N ILE A 136 -9.83 -1.13 12.87
CA ILE A 136 -10.51 -1.73 14.02
C ILE A 136 -11.88 -2.27 13.59
N LYS A 137 -12.67 -1.44 12.87
CA LYS A 137 -13.98 -1.84 12.35
C LYS A 137 -13.87 -3.03 11.39
N LEU A 138 -12.91 -2.98 10.46
CA LEU A 138 -12.65 -4.09 9.55
C LEU A 138 -12.31 -5.39 10.29
N GLN A 139 -11.55 -5.32 11.39
CA GLN A 139 -11.20 -6.49 12.19
C GLN A 139 -12.39 -7.01 13.00
N SER A 140 -13.23 -6.13 13.56
CA SER A 140 -14.42 -6.55 14.32
C SER A 140 -15.53 -7.12 13.44
N GLU A 141 -15.66 -6.66 12.20
CA GLU A 141 -16.68 -7.11 11.24
C GLU A 141 -16.20 -8.28 10.36
N GLY A 142 -14.90 -8.60 10.39
CA GLY A 142 -14.32 -9.64 9.56
C GLY A 142 -14.37 -11.00 10.25
N GLU A 143 -15.09 -11.96 9.70
CA GLU A 143 -14.92 -13.36 10.08
C GLU A 143 -13.51 -13.82 9.72
N ARG A 144 -12.91 -14.64 10.61
CA ARG A 144 -11.66 -15.33 10.30
C ARG A 144 -11.92 -16.28 9.14
N MET A 145 -11.36 -15.95 7.98
CA MET A 145 -11.52 -16.75 6.77
C MET A 145 -10.48 -17.87 6.74
N THR A 146 -10.95 -19.10 6.84
CA THR A 146 -10.17 -20.29 6.46
C THR A 146 -10.32 -20.52 4.97
N CYS A 147 -9.22 -20.83 4.29
CA CYS A 147 -9.24 -21.15 2.86
C CYS A 147 -9.26 -22.67 2.70
N ASP A 148 -10.30 -23.19 2.05
CA ASP A 148 -10.46 -24.61 1.81
C ASP A 148 -9.36 -25.11 0.89
N LEU A 149 -8.51 -25.96 1.44
CA LEU A 149 -7.34 -26.46 0.75
C LEU A 149 -7.72 -27.58 -0.23
N PRO A 150 -7.34 -27.48 -1.53
CA PRO A 150 -7.53 -28.58 -2.47
C PRO A 150 -6.72 -29.83 -2.06
N ASN A 151 -7.30 -31.01 -2.25
CA ASN A 151 -6.76 -32.28 -1.71
C ASN A 151 -5.49 -32.74 -2.43
N SER A 152 -5.34 -32.44 -3.73
CA SER A 152 -4.29 -32.99 -4.58
C SER A 152 -3.08 -32.06 -4.77
N ILE A 153 -3.18 -30.78 -4.36
CA ILE A 153 -2.08 -29.84 -4.58
C ILE A 153 -0.90 -30.13 -3.66
N SER A 154 0.29 -30.27 -4.26
CA SER A 154 1.53 -30.54 -3.53
C SER A 154 1.90 -29.39 -2.59
N ALA A 155 2.64 -29.71 -1.51
CA ALA A 155 3.13 -28.69 -0.58
C ALA A 155 4.00 -27.62 -1.26
N GLY A 156 4.83 -28.00 -2.24
CA GLY A 156 5.65 -27.06 -3.00
C GLY A 156 4.80 -26.04 -3.78
N ASN A 157 3.74 -26.53 -4.42
CA ASN A 157 2.79 -25.69 -5.16
C ASN A 157 2.04 -24.73 -4.23
N ARG A 158 1.61 -25.20 -3.06
CA ARG A 158 1.00 -24.36 -2.02
C ARG A 158 1.93 -23.24 -1.56
N ASN A 159 3.19 -23.58 -1.26
CA ASN A 159 4.18 -22.63 -0.81
C ASN A 159 4.49 -21.57 -1.89
N SER A 160 4.51 -21.97 -3.16
CA SER A 160 4.68 -21.05 -4.29
C SER A 160 3.54 -20.02 -4.36
N LEU A 161 2.27 -20.48 -4.33
CA LEU A 161 1.10 -19.60 -4.31
C LEU A 161 1.13 -18.64 -3.13
N TYR A 162 1.39 -19.18 -1.93
CA TYR A 162 1.45 -18.39 -0.71
C TYR A 162 2.54 -17.32 -0.78
N SER A 163 3.74 -17.68 -1.24
CA SER A 163 4.86 -16.75 -1.40
C SER A 163 4.51 -15.58 -2.33
N GLN A 164 3.92 -15.84 -3.49
CA GLN A 164 3.50 -14.78 -4.42
C GLN A 164 2.47 -13.84 -3.80
N ILE A 165 1.51 -14.38 -3.06
CA ILE A 165 0.50 -13.57 -2.36
C ILE A 165 1.13 -12.75 -1.22
N GLN A 166 2.11 -13.30 -0.51
CA GLN A 166 2.84 -12.54 0.52
C GLN A 166 3.66 -11.39 -0.08
N ILE A 167 4.30 -11.60 -1.23
CA ILE A 167 5.00 -10.54 -1.96
C ILE A 167 4.01 -9.41 -2.32
N GLN A 168 2.85 -9.75 -2.90
CA GLN A 168 1.82 -8.77 -3.23
C GLN A 168 1.40 -7.95 -2.00
N ARG A 169 1.08 -8.63 -0.89
CA ARG A 169 0.68 -7.97 0.37
C ARG A 169 1.77 -7.05 0.90
N HIS A 170 3.02 -7.50 0.86
CA HIS A 170 4.16 -6.71 1.30
C HIS A 170 4.35 -5.46 0.45
N ASP A 171 4.36 -5.60 -0.88
CA ASP A 171 4.55 -4.49 -1.81
C ASP A 171 3.40 -3.48 -1.69
N ILE A 172 2.15 -3.93 -1.57
CA ILE A 172 0.99 -3.07 -1.28
C ILE A 172 1.19 -2.29 0.03
N SER A 173 1.71 -2.95 1.06
CA SER A 173 1.93 -2.32 2.36
C SER A 173 2.94 -1.18 2.26
N ILE A 174 4.03 -1.41 1.53
CA ILE A 174 5.07 -0.40 1.31
C ILE A 174 4.54 0.75 0.47
N ILE A 175 3.81 0.46 -0.62
CA ILE A 175 3.21 1.49 -1.49
C ILE A 175 2.31 2.43 -0.66
N ASN A 176 1.48 1.88 0.23
CA ASN A 176 0.61 2.70 1.09
C ASN A 176 1.41 3.60 2.04
N ILE A 177 2.52 3.12 2.60
CA ILE A 177 3.40 3.93 3.45
C ILE A 177 4.02 5.07 2.62
N LEU A 178 4.59 4.73 1.46
CA LEU A 178 5.22 5.70 0.57
C LEU A 178 4.24 6.77 0.07
N ALA A 179 2.99 6.39 -0.22
CA ALA A 179 1.95 7.32 -0.62
C ALA A 179 1.62 8.35 0.47
N MET A 180 1.53 7.90 1.72
CA MET A 180 1.34 8.79 2.87
C MET A 180 2.54 9.70 3.10
N THR A 181 3.76 9.16 2.93
CA THR A 181 5.00 9.95 2.97
C THR A 181 4.99 11.03 1.89
N PHE A 182 4.72 10.66 0.63
CA PHE A 182 4.64 11.59 -0.49
C PHE A 182 3.65 12.71 -0.21
N LYS A 183 2.42 12.36 0.21
CA LYS A 183 1.40 13.36 0.50
C LYS A 183 1.81 14.30 1.63
N THR A 184 2.41 13.76 2.70
CA THR A 184 2.86 14.57 3.84
C THR A 184 3.98 15.53 3.44
N LEU A 185 4.98 15.06 2.69
CA LEU A 185 6.07 15.91 2.20
C LEU A 185 5.57 17.00 1.24
N THR A 186 4.60 16.67 0.38
CA THR A 186 3.96 17.65 -0.51
C THR A 186 3.17 18.70 0.28
N ASP A 187 2.41 18.30 1.32
CA ASP A 187 1.75 19.24 2.22
C ASP A 187 2.75 20.15 2.93
N VAL A 188 3.87 19.62 3.43
CA VAL A 188 4.94 20.44 4.02
C VAL A 188 5.48 21.45 3.00
N ARG A 189 5.75 21.01 1.77
CA ARG A 189 6.22 21.89 0.69
C ARG A 189 5.21 23.00 0.36
N GLU A 190 3.92 22.70 0.34
CA GLU A 190 2.86 23.70 0.16
C GLU A 190 2.83 24.73 1.29
N PHE A 191 2.97 24.30 2.55
CA PHE A 191 2.98 25.22 3.69
C PHE A 191 4.24 26.08 3.75
N VAL A 192 5.38 25.51 3.37
CA VAL A 192 6.61 26.25 3.11
C VAL A 192 6.33 27.34 2.05
N ASN A 193 5.73 27.00 0.90
CA ASN A 193 5.33 27.93 -0.15
C ASN A 193 4.45 29.09 0.33
N LEU A 194 3.49 28.82 1.23
CA LEU A 194 2.54 29.81 1.73
C LEU A 194 3.14 30.74 2.80
N ALA A 195 4.09 30.26 3.60
CA ALA A 195 4.69 31.06 4.68
C ALA A 195 5.63 32.17 4.18
N ILE A 196 5.95 32.19 2.88
CA ILE A 196 6.87 33.17 2.27
C ILE A 196 6.14 34.22 1.40
N LYS A 197 4.84 34.07 1.18
CA LYS A 197 4.00 35.09 0.54
C LYS A 197 3.38 36.01 1.57
#